data_AF-A0A8B6D907-F1
#
_entry.id   AF-A0A8B6D907-F1
#
_cell.length_a   1.000
_cell.length_b   1.000
_cell.length_c   1.000
_cell.angle_alpha   90.00
_cell.angle_beta   90.00
_cell.angle_gamma   90.00
#
_symmetry.space_group_name_H-M   'P 1'
#
loop_
_entity.id
_entity.type
_entity.pdbx_description
1 polymer ?
#
loop_
_entity_poly.entity_id
_entity_poly.type
_entity_poly.pdbx_seq_one_letter_code
_entity_poly.pdbx_strand_id
1 'polypeptide(L)'
;MSCNGVVFKDCSPTFCISRQGIINLNKSHSLFSFRRRNKFTKMAEHFEYNHIPAQLSSIQNFHVKSVLCYHESTVVLHLVRNMMTQFGVIDLETNKFLGVFGKKNVEFVNEALRGEISPDGTVCLIKIPSIKSDNNSAFVFQLFCLKKRELIREVTLPFHHSLFAFDPRFSSSRIAATSFLRGEDNSLSLVQLDSWSVLRTNPRVDDMHSSLNPHLKDIFFAKDGYLIFAIMVSSGAGCCCREKRARRMQPVDVCVYIFNADTTQTLHCIQYNRFICAIHSCPVNYLPIFSNCGSRMAIVLNDKETQYDHLQIYKLPTAGSLQNRCRIRILQQFQYPDIIQRLPLPTRLIQYLQFQPEFA
;
A
#
# COMPACT_ATOMS: atom_id res chain seq x y z
N MET A 1 5.82 26.07 11.75
CA MET A 1 6.20 25.74 10.36
C MET A 1 4.92 25.63 9.56
N SER A 2 4.61 26.67 8.78
CA SER A 2 3.39 26.76 7.96
C SER A 2 3.63 26.03 6.64
N CYS A 3 3.05 24.84 6.47
CA CYS A 3 2.96 24.22 5.16
C CYS A 3 1.82 24.92 4.41
N ASN A 4 2.14 25.70 3.38
CA ASN A 4 1.12 26.24 2.50
C ASN A 4 0.34 25.07 1.91
N GLY A 5 -0.97 25.01 2.18
CA GLY A 5 -1.91 23.95 1.81
C GLY A 5 -2.06 23.76 0.30
N VAL A 6 -0.95 23.45 -0.37
CA VAL A 6 -0.92 22.86 -1.69
C VAL A 6 -1.35 21.43 -1.49
N VAL A 7 -2.66 21.20 -1.64
CA VAL A 7 -3.18 19.86 -1.94
C VAL A 7 -2.26 19.30 -3.02
N PHE A 8 -1.61 18.17 -2.75
CA PHE A 8 -0.81 17.44 -3.73
C PHE A 8 -1.75 16.94 -4.86
N LYS A 9 -2.26 17.88 -5.67
CA LYS A 9 -2.99 17.64 -6.92
C LYS A 9 -2.13 16.89 -7.93
N ASP A 10 -0.83 16.94 -7.70
CA ASP A 10 0.23 16.29 -8.44
C ASP A 10 0.69 14.99 -7.76
N CYS A 11 -0.17 14.35 -6.96
CA CYS A 11 0.08 13.00 -6.48
C CYS A 11 -1.26 12.25 -6.53
N SER A 12 -1.77 12.03 -7.73
CA SER A 12 -2.67 10.90 -7.95
C SER A 12 -1.82 9.63 -8.13
N PRO A 13 -2.38 8.42 -7.91
CA PRO A 13 -1.74 7.20 -8.42
C PRO A 13 -1.44 7.43 -9.89
N THR A 14 -2.40 7.98 -10.65
CA THR A 14 -2.21 8.47 -12.02
C THR A 14 -1.14 9.56 -12.18
N PHE A 15 -0.70 10.36 -11.21
CA PHE A 15 0.37 11.34 -11.41
C PHE A 15 1.74 10.68 -11.20
N CYS A 16 1.83 9.76 -10.23
CA CYS A 16 2.96 8.83 -10.12
C CYS A 16 3.03 7.82 -11.28
N ILE A 17 1.91 7.59 -11.98
CA ILE A 17 1.74 6.56 -13.02
C ILE A 17 1.68 7.14 -14.45
N SER A 18 1.13 8.34 -14.69
CA SER A 18 0.83 8.86 -16.05
C SER A 18 1.93 9.71 -16.69
N ARG A 19 2.97 10.07 -15.94
CA ARG A 19 4.22 10.58 -16.53
C ARG A 19 5.26 9.49 -16.81
N GLN A 20 4.90 8.21 -16.66
CA GLN A 20 5.72 7.07 -17.11
C GLN A 20 5.68 6.87 -18.64
N GLY A 21 5.65 7.96 -19.41
CA GLY A 21 5.41 7.93 -20.86
C GLY A 21 6.35 8.83 -21.64
N ILE A 22 7.19 8.20 -22.47
CA ILE A 22 8.08 8.72 -23.51
C ILE A 22 9.50 9.07 -23.04
N ILE A 23 10.34 8.04 -23.04
CA ILE A 23 11.79 8.18 -23.16
C ILE A 23 12.08 8.69 -24.58
N ASN A 24 12.27 10.00 -24.75
CA ASN A 24 12.83 10.54 -26.00
C ASN A 24 14.36 10.36 -25.97
N LEU A 25 14.83 9.19 -26.41
CA LEU A 25 16.21 8.99 -26.84
C LEU A 25 16.39 9.69 -28.19
N ASN A 26 16.49 11.01 -28.21
CA ASN A 26 17.17 11.78 -29.25
C ASN A 26 17.07 13.29 -28.97
N LYS A 27 18.14 13.87 -28.42
CA LYS A 27 18.96 14.88 -29.12
C LYS A 27 20.05 15.40 -28.19
N SER A 28 21.27 15.22 -28.66
CA SER A 28 22.47 15.92 -28.27
C SER A 28 22.30 17.45 -28.36
N HIS A 29 22.86 18.14 -27.36
CA HIS A 29 23.21 19.57 -27.27
C HIS A 29 22.17 20.65 -27.63
N SER A 30 21.84 21.51 -26.65
CA SER A 30 22.36 22.90 -26.62
C SER A 30 21.86 23.68 -25.40
N LEU A 31 22.58 24.77 -25.15
CA LEU A 31 22.69 25.60 -23.96
C LEU A 31 21.40 26.31 -23.51
N PHE A 32 21.32 26.51 -22.19
CA PHE A 32 20.49 27.43 -21.40
C PHE A 32 19.48 28.34 -22.13
N SER A 33 18.20 28.19 -21.76
CA SER A 33 17.22 29.29 -21.72
C SER A 33 16.34 29.12 -20.47
N PHE A 34 16.55 29.99 -19.49
CA PHE A 34 15.74 30.09 -18.26
C PHE A 34 14.36 30.68 -18.57
N ARG A 35 13.31 29.85 -18.51
CA ARG A 35 11.95 30.30 -18.16
C ARG A 35 11.45 29.50 -16.96
N ARG A 36 11.05 30.23 -15.92
CA ARG A 36 10.60 29.73 -14.61
C ARG A 36 9.49 28.68 -14.73
N ARG A 37 9.84 27.40 -14.75
CA ARG A 37 8.96 26.28 -14.41
C ARG A 37 9.74 25.22 -13.60
N ASN A 38 9.36 25.14 -12.34
CA ASN A 38 9.42 24.01 -11.41
C ASN A 38 10.75 23.25 -11.25
N LYS A 39 11.49 23.63 -10.19
CA LYS A 39 12.59 22.88 -9.56
C LYS A 39 12.25 21.42 -9.17
N PHE A 40 10.96 21.05 -9.11
CA PHE A 40 10.51 19.72 -8.67
C PHE A 40 10.44 18.68 -9.80
N THR A 41 10.31 19.10 -11.06
CA THR A 41 10.41 18.20 -12.21
C THR A 41 11.76 17.50 -12.23
N LYS A 42 12.83 18.23 -11.88
CA LYS A 42 14.19 17.71 -11.80
C LYS A 42 14.45 16.73 -10.66
N MET A 43 13.65 16.70 -9.58
CA MET A 43 13.85 15.74 -8.48
C MET A 43 13.15 14.41 -8.75
N ALA A 44 11.93 14.44 -9.30
CA ALA A 44 11.26 13.23 -9.80
C ALA A 44 12.05 12.64 -10.98
N GLU A 45 12.50 13.49 -11.91
CA GLU A 45 13.47 13.10 -12.93
C GLU A 45 14.78 12.60 -12.30
N HIS A 46 15.29 13.14 -11.18
CA HIS A 46 16.52 12.64 -10.55
C HIS A 46 16.38 11.24 -9.92
N PHE A 47 15.24 10.94 -9.29
CA PHE A 47 14.95 9.60 -8.78
C PHE A 47 14.75 8.60 -9.94
N GLU A 48 14.13 9.04 -11.04
CA GLU A 48 14.00 8.28 -12.29
C GLU A 48 15.31 8.18 -13.09
N TYR A 49 16.23 9.14 -12.99
CA TYR A 49 17.48 9.23 -13.78
C TYR A 49 18.72 8.61 -13.12
N ASN A 50 18.77 8.49 -11.78
CA ASN A 50 20.01 8.08 -11.10
C ASN A 50 19.98 6.67 -10.51
N HIS A 51 18.81 6.09 -10.19
CA HIS A 51 18.75 4.79 -9.51
C HIS A 51 18.03 3.69 -10.32
N ILE A 52 17.11 4.05 -11.19
CA ILE A 52 16.29 3.11 -11.99
C ILE A 52 16.78 2.90 -13.45
N PRO A 53 17.45 3.85 -14.15
CA PRO A 53 17.49 3.79 -15.62
C PRO A 53 18.69 3.04 -16.22
N ALA A 54 19.77 2.81 -15.48
CA ALA A 54 20.92 2.07 -16.04
C ALA A 54 20.52 0.63 -16.43
N GLN A 55 19.48 0.07 -15.82
CA GLN A 55 19.06 -1.34 -15.96
C GLN A 55 17.70 -1.56 -16.60
N LEU A 56 16.88 -0.52 -16.76
CA LEU A 56 15.77 -0.60 -17.73
C LEU A 56 16.29 -0.84 -19.15
N SER A 57 17.56 -0.55 -19.42
CA SER A 57 18.26 -0.95 -20.64
C SER A 57 18.30 -2.47 -20.89
N SER A 58 18.26 -3.32 -19.83
CA SER A 58 18.18 -4.79 -19.95
C SER A 58 16.74 -5.29 -20.10
N ILE A 59 15.75 -4.45 -19.75
CA ILE A 59 14.33 -4.70 -20.04
C ILE A 59 14.05 -4.25 -21.47
N GLN A 60 14.80 -4.79 -22.43
CA GLN A 60 14.51 -4.57 -23.84
C GLN A 60 13.15 -5.21 -24.14
N ASN A 61 12.24 -4.44 -24.73
CA ASN A 61 10.91 -4.85 -25.20
C ASN A 61 9.76 -4.89 -24.17
N PHE A 62 9.90 -4.38 -22.95
CA PHE A 62 8.74 -4.16 -22.07
C PHE A 62 8.51 -2.68 -21.78
N HIS A 63 7.23 -2.31 -21.70
CA HIS A 63 6.77 -1.04 -21.17
C HIS A 63 6.52 -1.20 -19.66
N VAL A 64 7.22 -0.44 -18.82
CA VAL A 64 6.93 -0.38 -17.39
C VAL A 64 5.67 0.47 -17.19
N LYS A 65 4.61 -0.11 -16.61
CA LYS A 65 3.31 0.56 -16.41
C LYS A 65 3.14 1.15 -15.02
N SER A 66 3.71 0.52 -14.01
CA SER A 66 3.72 0.99 -12.63
C SER A 66 4.64 0.15 -11.74
N VAL A 67 4.98 0.68 -10.57
CA VAL A 67 5.40 -0.14 -9.42
C VAL A 67 4.14 -0.73 -8.81
N LEU A 68 4.06 -2.06 -8.72
CA LEU A 68 2.91 -2.76 -8.16
C LEU A 68 3.00 -2.82 -6.63
N CYS A 69 4.15 -3.23 -6.11
CA CYS A 69 4.46 -3.27 -4.68
C CYS A 69 5.96 -3.31 -4.45
N TYR A 70 6.39 -3.01 -3.23
CA TYR A 70 7.78 -3.10 -2.80
C TYR A 70 7.84 -3.54 -1.34
N HIS A 71 8.94 -4.19 -0.97
CA HIS A 71 9.27 -4.54 0.41
C HIS A 71 10.79 -4.56 0.54
N GLU A 72 11.30 -3.75 1.47
CA GLU A 72 12.72 -3.44 1.62
C GLU A 72 13.38 -3.06 0.28
N SER A 73 14.35 -3.84 -0.21
CA SER A 73 15.03 -3.62 -1.48
C SER A 73 14.30 -4.23 -2.68
N THR A 74 13.32 -5.11 -2.45
CA THR A 74 12.64 -5.83 -3.54
C THR A 74 11.45 -5.05 -4.06
N VAL A 75 11.39 -4.86 -5.38
CA VAL A 75 10.32 -4.14 -6.07
C VAL A 75 9.70 -5.05 -7.12
N VAL A 76 8.36 -5.11 -7.13
CA VAL A 76 7.58 -5.78 -8.17
C VAL A 76 7.00 -4.72 -9.10
N LEU A 77 7.31 -4.83 -10.39
CA LEU A 77 6.82 -3.95 -11.44
C LEU A 77 5.67 -4.60 -12.21
N HIS A 78 4.70 -3.78 -12.64
CA HIS A 78 3.77 -4.14 -13.69
C HIS A 78 4.39 -3.82 -15.06
N LEU A 79 4.55 -4.83 -15.90
CA LEU A 79 5.16 -4.75 -17.22
C LEU A 79 4.15 -5.11 -18.31
N VAL A 80 4.20 -4.40 -19.44
CA VAL A 80 3.37 -4.69 -20.62
C VAL A 80 4.24 -4.91 -21.84
N ARG A 81 3.95 -5.96 -22.61
CA ARG A 81 4.59 -6.24 -23.90
C ARG A 81 3.56 -6.82 -24.85
N ASN A 82 3.38 -6.21 -26.02
CA ASN A 82 2.40 -6.64 -27.03
C ASN A 82 0.98 -6.82 -26.45
N MET A 83 0.48 -5.83 -25.70
CA MET A 83 -0.82 -5.87 -25.02
C MET A 83 -0.98 -7.03 -24.01
N MET A 84 0.12 -7.60 -23.52
CA MET A 84 0.12 -8.66 -22.49
C MET A 84 0.70 -8.13 -21.18
N THR A 85 0.01 -8.38 -20.07
CA THR A 85 0.48 -8.09 -18.71
C THR A 85 1.47 -9.15 -18.23
N GLN A 86 2.57 -8.71 -17.61
CA GLN A 86 3.53 -9.54 -16.88
C GLN A 86 4.02 -8.76 -15.64
N PHE A 87 4.65 -9.46 -14.71
CA PHE A 87 5.24 -8.84 -13.54
C PHE A 87 6.76 -9.02 -13.55
N GLY A 88 7.50 -7.97 -13.20
CA GLY A 88 8.96 -7.99 -13.10
C GLY A 88 9.42 -7.86 -11.66
N VAL A 89 10.52 -8.50 -11.28
CA VAL A 89 11.14 -8.33 -9.96
C VAL A 89 12.48 -7.61 -10.12
N ILE A 90 12.70 -6.58 -9.30
CA ILE A 90 13.97 -5.85 -9.19
C ILE A 90 14.43 -5.91 -7.74
N ASP A 91 15.72 -6.13 -7.54
CA ASP A 91 16.38 -5.88 -6.26
C ASP A 91 17.16 -4.57 -6.36
N LEU A 92 16.82 -3.60 -5.52
CA LEU A 92 17.45 -2.28 -5.46
C LEU A 92 18.79 -2.29 -4.72
N GLU A 93 19.05 -3.28 -3.85
CA GLU A 93 20.31 -3.37 -3.13
C GLU A 93 21.44 -3.75 -4.08
N THR A 94 21.26 -4.84 -4.82
CA THR A 94 22.23 -5.22 -5.86
C THR A 94 22.07 -4.42 -7.14
N ASN A 95 20.99 -3.62 -7.25
CA ASN A 95 20.48 -3.08 -8.50
C ASN A 95 20.49 -4.19 -9.55
N LYS A 96 19.54 -5.12 -9.52
CA LYS A 96 19.43 -6.16 -10.54
C LYS A 96 17.98 -6.45 -10.90
N PHE A 97 17.71 -6.52 -12.20
CA PHE A 97 16.47 -7.12 -12.69
C PHE A 97 16.55 -8.63 -12.54
N LEU A 98 15.74 -9.19 -11.63
CA LEU A 98 15.78 -10.60 -11.30
C LEU A 98 15.01 -11.44 -12.33
N GLY A 99 13.97 -10.91 -12.96
CA GLY A 99 13.23 -11.63 -14.01
C GLY A 99 11.74 -11.28 -14.08
N VAL A 100 11.02 -11.99 -14.95
CA VAL A 100 9.56 -11.83 -15.13
C VAL A 100 8.77 -13.04 -14.65
N PHE A 101 7.50 -12.84 -14.32
CA PHE A 101 6.55 -13.87 -13.92
C PHE A 101 5.10 -13.47 -14.24
N GLY A 102 4.17 -14.42 -14.05
CA GLY A 102 2.73 -14.15 -14.08
C GLY A 102 2.18 -13.64 -15.41
N LYS A 103 2.70 -14.11 -16.55
CA LYS A 103 2.28 -13.67 -17.88
C LYS A 103 0.78 -13.90 -18.13
N LYS A 104 0.11 -12.88 -18.70
CA LYS A 104 -1.30 -12.87 -19.07
C LYS A 104 -1.47 -12.40 -20.51
N ASN A 105 -2.44 -12.98 -21.22
CA ASN A 105 -2.71 -12.67 -22.62
C ASN A 105 -3.51 -11.38 -22.83
N VAL A 106 -3.68 -10.57 -21.78
CA VAL A 106 -4.42 -9.31 -21.80
C VAL A 106 -3.65 -8.25 -21.02
N GLU A 107 -3.84 -6.99 -21.41
CA GLU A 107 -3.35 -5.83 -20.68
C GLU A 107 -4.36 -5.44 -19.60
N PHE A 108 -3.90 -5.37 -18.36
CA PHE A 108 -4.71 -4.92 -17.24
C PHE A 108 -4.45 -3.44 -16.95
N VAL A 109 -5.51 -2.75 -16.52
CA VAL A 109 -5.39 -1.39 -15.98
C VAL A 109 -4.81 -1.44 -14.57
N ASN A 110 -3.99 -0.45 -14.20
CA ASN A 110 -3.28 -0.43 -12.92
C ASN A 110 -4.25 -0.42 -11.73
N GLU A 111 -5.39 0.24 -11.85
CA GLU A 111 -6.42 0.35 -10.82
C GLU A 111 -7.09 -0.99 -10.49
N ALA A 112 -7.01 -1.96 -11.40
CA ALA A 112 -7.54 -3.31 -11.21
C ALA A 112 -6.52 -4.27 -10.56
N LEU A 113 -5.28 -3.82 -10.38
CA LEU A 113 -4.19 -4.62 -9.82
C LEU A 113 -3.88 -4.18 -8.38
N ARG A 114 -3.56 -5.14 -7.53
CA ARG A 114 -2.99 -4.89 -6.21
C ARG A 114 -1.98 -5.98 -5.91
N GLY A 115 -0.80 -5.60 -5.41
CA GLY A 115 0.22 -6.56 -4.99
C GLY A 115 0.69 -6.24 -3.58
N GLU A 116 1.19 -7.26 -2.89
CA GLU A 116 1.95 -7.11 -1.65
C GLU A 116 3.00 -8.22 -1.57
N ILE A 117 4.19 -7.88 -1.11
CA ILE A 117 5.26 -8.84 -0.84
C ILE A 117 5.14 -9.24 0.63
N SER A 118 5.31 -10.53 0.93
CA SER A 118 5.26 -11.00 2.31
C SER A 118 6.38 -10.36 3.16
N PRO A 119 6.18 -10.20 4.48
CA PRO A 119 7.15 -9.62 5.41
C PRO A 119 8.55 -10.25 5.38
N ASP A 120 8.65 -11.53 5.05
CA ASP A 120 9.91 -12.29 4.90
C ASP A 120 10.51 -12.20 3.48
N GLY A 121 9.84 -11.51 2.55
CA GLY A 121 10.28 -11.32 1.17
C GLY A 121 10.18 -12.57 0.29
N THR A 122 9.55 -13.66 0.75
CA THR A 122 9.60 -14.95 0.05
C THR A 122 8.52 -15.11 -1.02
N VAL A 123 7.33 -14.51 -0.80
CA VAL A 123 6.18 -14.61 -1.70
C VAL A 123 5.61 -13.24 -2.04
N CYS A 124 4.88 -13.18 -3.15
CA CYS A 124 4.11 -12.01 -3.55
C CYS A 124 2.67 -12.45 -3.86
N LEU A 125 1.72 -11.81 -3.21
CA LEU A 125 0.30 -12.01 -3.48
C LEU A 125 -0.18 -10.88 -4.40
N ILE A 126 -0.83 -11.25 -5.50
CA ILE A 126 -1.35 -10.29 -6.48
C ILE A 126 -2.84 -10.56 -6.72
N LYS A 127 -3.66 -9.52 -6.58
CA LYS A 127 -5.03 -9.49 -7.06
C LYS A 127 -5.06 -9.02 -8.51
N ILE A 128 -5.70 -9.80 -9.36
CA ILE A 128 -5.88 -9.48 -10.79
C ILE A 128 -7.31 -9.81 -11.25
N PRO A 129 -7.78 -9.20 -12.36
CA PRO A 129 -8.99 -9.64 -13.01
C PRO A 129 -8.92 -11.11 -13.47
N SER A 130 -10.01 -11.83 -13.32
CA SER A 130 -10.15 -13.18 -13.86
C SER A 130 -10.33 -13.12 -15.38
N ILE A 131 -9.61 -14.00 -16.10
CA ILE A 131 -9.77 -14.18 -17.55
C ILE A 131 -10.70 -15.37 -17.85
N LYS A 132 -11.03 -16.17 -16.83
CA LYS A 132 -11.94 -17.31 -16.97
C LYS A 132 -13.37 -16.79 -17.10
N SER A 133 -14.10 -17.25 -18.14
CA SER A 133 -15.44 -16.79 -18.51
C SER A 133 -16.56 -17.30 -17.58
N ASP A 134 -16.25 -17.60 -16.32
CA ASP A 134 -17.27 -18.00 -15.36
C ASP A 134 -17.88 -16.74 -14.75
N ASN A 135 -19.15 -16.49 -15.06
CA ASN A 135 -19.93 -15.29 -14.71
C ASN A 135 -19.98 -14.93 -13.20
N ASN A 136 -19.37 -15.73 -12.33
CA ASN A 136 -19.46 -15.57 -10.87
C ASN A 136 -18.25 -14.88 -10.22
N SER A 137 -17.11 -14.72 -10.90
CA SER A 137 -15.93 -14.10 -10.28
C SER A 137 -15.13 -13.22 -11.23
N ALA A 138 -15.15 -11.91 -10.98
CA ALA A 138 -14.41 -10.95 -11.80
C ALA A 138 -12.91 -10.88 -11.43
N PHE A 139 -12.48 -11.38 -10.27
CA PHE A 139 -11.10 -11.25 -9.78
C PHE A 139 -10.60 -12.54 -9.11
N VAL A 140 -9.28 -12.68 -9.06
CA VAL A 140 -8.57 -13.77 -8.38
C VAL A 140 -7.40 -13.23 -7.56
N PHE A 141 -7.05 -13.95 -6.51
CA PHE A 141 -5.77 -13.84 -5.82
C PHE A 141 -4.79 -14.87 -6.38
N GLN A 142 -3.59 -14.42 -6.77
CA GLN A 142 -2.50 -15.26 -7.25
C GLN A 142 -1.28 -15.10 -6.34
N LEU A 143 -0.88 -16.19 -5.69
CA LEU A 143 0.29 -16.24 -4.83
C LEU A 143 1.49 -16.77 -5.59
N PHE A 144 2.58 -16.00 -5.64
CA PHE A 144 3.81 -16.33 -6.37
C PHE A 144 4.99 -16.52 -5.41
N CYS A 145 5.84 -17.50 -5.70
CA CYS A 145 7.16 -17.60 -5.07
C CYS A 145 8.11 -16.62 -5.76
N LEU A 146 8.67 -15.65 -5.03
CA LEU A 146 9.55 -14.64 -5.65
C LEU A 146 10.89 -15.23 -6.10
N LYS A 147 11.45 -16.18 -5.33
CA LYS A 147 12.72 -16.85 -5.68
C LYS A 147 12.61 -17.68 -6.95
N LYS A 148 11.54 -18.47 -7.08
CA LYS A 148 11.31 -19.33 -8.26
C LYS A 148 10.61 -18.61 -9.40
N ARG A 149 9.90 -17.51 -9.11
CA ARG A 149 9.07 -16.74 -10.05
C ARG A 149 7.90 -17.57 -10.61
N GLU A 150 7.37 -18.47 -9.78
CA GLU A 150 6.33 -19.44 -10.15
C GLU A 150 5.05 -19.20 -9.34
N LEU A 151 3.91 -19.50 -9.95
CA LEU A 151 2.61 -19.47 -9.29
C LEU A 151 2.53 -20.65 -8.31
N ILE A 152 2.29 -20.36 -7.04
CA ILE A 152 2.05 -21.36 -6.00
C ILE A 152 0.58 -21.75 -6.00
N ARG A 153 -0.32 -20.75 -5.95
CA ARG A 153 -1.75 -20.97 -5.82
C ARG A 153 -2.56 -19.81 -6.38
N GLU A 154 -3.75 -20.15 -6.91
CA GLU A 154 -4.77 -19.19 -7.33
C GLU A 154 -6.05 -19.45 -6.54
N VAL A 155 -6.70 -18.37 -6.08
CA VAL A 155 -7.99 -18.41 -5.39
C VAL A 155 -8.95 -17.41 -6.01
N THR A 156 -10.14 -17.91 -6.33
CA THR A 156 -11.21 -17.12 -6.88
C THR A 156 -11.86 -16.23 -5.83
N LEU A 157 -12.07 -14.96 -6.14
CA LEU A 157 -12.70 -14.01 -5.23
C LEU A 157 -14.20 -13.90 -5.50
N PRO A 158 -15.04 -13.87 -4.44
CA PRO A 158 -16.47 -13.65 -4.59
C PRO A 158 -16.79 -12.20 -4.93
N PHE A 159 -15.95 -11.25 -4.53
CA PHE A 159 -16.19 -9.82 -4.74
C PHE A 159 -15.02 -9.14 -5.45
N HIS A 160 -15.35 -8.14 -6.27
CA HIS A 160 -14.34 -7.40 -7.05
C HIS A 160 -13.56 -6.38 -6.20
N HIS A 161 -14.10 -5.94 -5.07
CA HIS A 161 -13.50 -4.94 -4.20
C HIS A 161 -12.69 -5.56 -3.04
N SER A 162 -12.56 -6.88 -2.96
CA SER A 162 -11.76 -7.57 -1.94
C SER A 162 -10.32 -7.04 -1.92
N LEU A 163 -9.81 -6.72 -0.74
CA LEU A 163 -8.43 -6.31 -0.51
C LEU A 163 -7.73 -7.33 0.39
N PHE A 164 -6.41 -7.22 0.51
CA PHE A 164 -5.61 -8.06 1.39
C PHE A 164 -4.42 -7.28 1.95
N ALA A 165 -3.88 -7.78 3.06
CA ALA A 165 -2.60 -7.41 3.64
C ALA A 165 -1.96 -8.60 4.37
N PHE A 166 -0.64 -8.75 4.30
CA PHE A 166 0.07 -9.79 5.04
C PHE A 166 0.16 -9.43 6.52
N ASP A 167 -0.02 -10.43 7.39
CA ASP A 167 0.22 -10.25 8.83
C ASP A 167 1.74 -10.28 9.09
N PRO A 168 2.35 -9.17 9.54
CA PRO A 168 3.80 -9.09 9.71
C PRO A 168 4.36 -10.08 10.72
N ARG A 169 3.52 -10.59 11.64
CA ARG A 169 3.95 -11.57 12.64
C ARG A 169 4.11 -12.97 12.03
N PHE A 170 3.43 -13.26 10.93
CA PHE A 170 3.26 -14.61 10.37
C PHE A 170 3.97 -14.83 9.04
N SER A 171 4.93 -13.96 8.69
CA SER A 171 5.69 -14.07 7.44
C SER A 171 4.75 -14.21 6.24
N SER A 172 4.89 -15.27 5.45
CA SER A 172 4.06 -15.60 4.29
C SER A 172 2.83 -16.47 4.60
N SER A 173 2.52 -16.75 5.86
CA SER A 173 1.54 -17.80 6.23
C SER A 173 0.13 -17.28 6.53
N ARG A 174 -0.04 -15.98 6.83
CA ARG A 174 -1.35 -15.39 7.16
C ARG A 174 -1.55 -14.02 6.51
N ILE A 175 -2.77 -13.77 6.04
CA ILE A 175 -3.24 -12.46 5.58
C ILE A 175 -4.51 -12.05 6.31
N ALA A 176 -4.75 -10.75 6.37
CA ALA A 176 -6.10 -10.21 6.45
C ALA A 176 -6.64 -10.01 5.04
N ALA A 177 -7.88 -10.38 4.78
CA ALA A 177 -8.55 -10.18 3.50
C ALA A 177 -9.98 -9.69 3.73
N THR A 178 -10.44 -8.75 2.89
CA THR A 178 -11.83 -8.27 2.94
C THR A 178 -12.69 -8.95 1.91
N SER A 179 -13.97 -9.12 2.23
CA SER A 179 -14.97 -9.73 1.34
C SER A 179 -14.43 -11.03 0.71
N PHE A 180 -13.84 -11.90 1.53
CA PHE A 180 -13.16 -13.11 1.07
C PHE A 180 -14.10 -14.32 0.96
N LEU A 181 -15.10 -14.39 1.84
CA LEU A 181 -16.09 -15.46 1.88
C LEU A 181 -17.32 -15.10 1.02
N ARG A 182 -17.94 -16.11 0.40
CA ARG A 182 -19.21 -15.93 -0.33
C ARG A 182 -20.32 -15.56 0.65
N GLY A 183 -21.09 -14.54 0.31
CA GLY A 183 -22.20 -14.05 1.14
C GLY A 183 -21.81 -13.07 2.24
N GLU A 184 -20.51 -12.89 2.49
CA GLU A 184 -19.96 -11.99 3.52
C GLU A 184 -19.36 -10.74 2.85
N ASP A 185 -20.20 -9.92 2.23
CA ASP A 185 -19.77 -8.65 1.64
C ASP A 185 -19.38 -7.64 2.73
N ASN A 186 -18.36 -6.82 2.47
CA ASN A 186 -17.76 -5.88 3.43
C ASN A 186 -17.29 -6.53 4.75
N SER A 187 -16.89 -7.79 4.71
CA SER A 187 -16.30 -8.49 5.86
C SER A 187 -14.78 -8.33 5.94
N LEU A 188 -14.20 -8.61 7.11
CA LEU A 188 -12.76 -8.73 7.34
C LEU A 188 -12.44 -10.13 7.87
N SER A 189 -11.69 -10.91 7.12
CA SER A 189 -11.30 -12.28 7.47
C SER A 189 -9.79 -12.40 7.67
N LEU A 190 -9.38 -13.21 8.65
CA LEU A 190 -8.02 -13.72 8.76
C LEU A 190 -7.93 -15.05 8.02
N VAL A 191 -7.01 -15.16 7.06
CA VAL A 191 -6.90 -16.30 6.17
C VAL A 191 -5.49 -16.90 6.25
N GLN A 192 -5.41 -18.21 6.43
CA GLN A 192 -4.16 -18.96 6.40
C GLN A 192 -3.82 -19.35 4.95
N LEU A 193 -2.62 -19.02 4.45
CA LEU A 193 -2.30 -19.16 3.01
C LEU A 193 -2.00 -20.58 2.54
N ASP A 194 -1.64 -21.49 3.45
CA ASP A 194 -1.36 -22.89 3.09
C ASP A 194 -2.63 -23.63 2.63
N SER A 195 -3.72 -23.39 3.34
CA SER A 195 -5.01 -24.05 3.23
C SER A 195 -6.06 -23.15 2.60
N TRP A 196 -5.85 -21.82 2.65
CA TRP A 196 -6.85 -20.78 2.37
C TRP A 196 -8.08 -20.89 3.28
N SER A 197 -7.86 -21.44 4.48
CA SER A 197 -8.89 -21.54 5.51
C SER A 197 -9.03 -20.22 6.25
N VAL A 198 -10.27 -19.89 6.63
CA VAL A 198 -10.57 -18.69 7.39
C VAL A 198 -10.52 -19.01 8.87
N LEU A 199 -9.67 -18.30 9.61
CA LEU A 199 -9.48 -18.46 11.04
C LEU A 199 -10.55 -17.70 11.84
N ARG A 200 -10.84 -16.47 11.40
CA ARG A 200 -11.79 -15.54 12.01
C ARG A 200 -12.38 -14.63 10.94
N THR A 201 -13.61 -14.20 11.14
CA THR A 201 -14.27 -13.18 10.32
C THR A 201 -15.00 -12.20 11.22
N ASN A 202 -14.78 -10.93 10.94
CA ASN A 202 -15.70 -9.87 11.31
C ASN A 202 -16.64 -9.66 10.11
N PRO A 203 -17.97 -9.89 10.25
CA PRO A 203 -18.90 -9.86 9.14
C PRO A 203 -19.10 -8.45 8.56
N ARG A 204 -18.70 -7.40 9.28
CA ARG A 204 -18.93 -6.00 8.88
C ARG A 204 -17.80 -5.08 9.31
N VAL A 205 -16.97 -4.71 8.33
CA VAL A 205 -15.86 -3.76 8.50
C VAL A 205 -16.36 -2.38 8.93
N ASP A 206 -17.60 -2.01 8.58
CA ASP A 206 -18.17 -0.68 8.81
C ASP A 206 -19.13 -0.57 10.02
N ASP A 207 -19.18 -1.59 10.90
CA ASP A 207 -20.16 -1.78 11.98
C ASP A 207 -20.44 -0.58 12.89
N MET A 208 -19.53 0.38 12.97
CA MET A 208 -19.66 1.55 13.84
C MET A 208 -20.41 2.73 13.21
N HIS A 209 -20.81 2.68 11.93
CA HIS A 209 -21.54 3.81 11.31
C HIS A 209 -22.40 3.47 10.09
N SER A 210 -23.53 4.17 9.99
CA SER A 210 -24.48 4.18 8.86
C SER A 210 -24.11 5.20 7.77
N SER A 211 -22.82 5.39 7.46
CA SER A 211 -22.44 6.27 6.35
C SER A 211 -23.07 5.78 5.05
N LEU A 212 -23.54 6.72 4.22
CA LEU A 212 -24.13 6.44 2.90
C LEU A 212 -23.07 5.82 1.98
N ASN A 213 -22.95 4.50 1.99
CA ASN A 213 -22.08 3.67 1.13
C ASN A 213 -20.59 4.04 1.20
N PRO A 214 -19.88 3.78 2.31
CA PRO A 214 -18.42 3.89 2.36
C PRO A 214 -17.77 2.87 1.41
N HIS A 215 -16.78 3.28 0.63
CA HIS A 215 -15.99 2.39 -0.22
C HIS A 215 -14.66 2.05 0.47
N LEU A 216 -14.36 0.76 0.55
CA LEU A 216 -13.08 0.28 1.08
C LEU A 216 -11.93 0.70 0.16
N LYS A 217 -11.07 1.58 0.65
CA LYS A 217 -9.94 2.11 -0.10
C LYS A 217 -8.66 1.33 0.12
N ASP A 218 -8.40 0.94 1.36
CA ASP A 218 -7.17 0.23 1.71
C ASP A 218 -7.31 -0.60 2.99
N ILE A 219 -6.46 -1.61 3.13
CA ILE A 219 -6.23 -2.32 4.39
C ILE A 219 -4.74 -2.56 4.60
N PHE A 220 -4.28 -2.53 5.84
CA PHE A 220 -2.90 -2.83 6.20
C PHE A 220 -2.76 -3.14 7.69
N PHE A 221 -1.68 -3.81 8.08
CA PHE A 221 -1.35 -4.05 9.49
C PHE A 221 -0.51 -2.91 10.08
N ALA A 222 -0.63 -2.69 11.39
CA ALA A 222 0.43 -2.02 12.14
C ALA A 222 1.76 -2.77 11.94
N LYS A 223 2.89 -2.07 12.08
CA LYS A 223 4.21 -2.70 11.99
C LYS A 223 4.38 -3.89 12.94
N ASP A 224 3.73 -3.85 14.09
CA ASP A 224 3.75 -4.95 15.06
C ASP A 224 2.72 -6.06 14.85
N GLY A 225 1.86 -5.90 13.85
CA GLY A 225 0.83 -6.86 13.50
C GLY A 225 -0.30 -6.99 14.51
N TYR A 226 -0.34 -6.24 15.62
CA TYR A 226 -1.42 -6.38 16.62
C TYR A 226 -2.69 -5.63 16.24
N LEU A 227 -2.60 -4.69 15.29
CA LEU A 227 -3.74 -3.93 14.78
C LEU A 227 -3.85 -4.09 13.27
N ILE A 228 -5.08 -4.16 12.79
CA ILE A 228 -5.42 -4.03 11.36
C ILE A 228 -6.12 -2.69 11.17
N PHE A 229 -5.77 -1.97 10.11
CA PHE A 229 -6.43 -0.76 9.71
C PHE A 229 -7.20 -1.00 8.42
N ALA A 230 -8.46 -0.56 8.37
CA ALA A 230 -9.21 -0.43 7.13
C ALA A 230 -9.55 1.03 6.89
N ILE A 231 -9.25 1.52 5.69
CA ILE A 231 -9.56 2.88 5.27
C ILE A 231 -10.79 2.84 4.39
N MET A 232 -11.82 3.52 4.84
CA MET A 232 -13.06 3.71 4.13
C MET A 232 -13.17 5.17 3.69
N VAL A 233 -13.68 5.38 2.49
CA VAL A 233 -13.84 6.72 1.91
C VAL A 233 -15.26 6.84 1.36
N SER A 234 -15.95 7.95 1.64
CA SER A 234 -17.34 8.14 1.18
C SER A 234 -17.46 8.12 -0.34
N SER A 235 -18.39 7.31 -0.88
CA SER A 235 -18.58 7.12 -2.33
C SER A 235 -19.22 8.31 -3.07
N GLY A 236 -19.76 9.29 -2.34
CA GLY A 236 -20.47 10.44 -2.93
C GLY A 236 -19.59 11.44 -3.68
N ALA A 237 -18.26 11.39 -3.49
CA ALA A 237 -17.32 12.29 -4.15
C ALA A 237 -16.82 11.67 -5.46
N GLY A 238 -17.38 12.12 -6.59
CA GLY A 238 -16.88 11.74 -7.92
C GLY A 238 -15.42 12.12 -8.17
N CYS A 239 -14.92 11.88 -9.39
CA CYS A 239 -13.56 12.27 -9.74
C CYS A 239 -13.40 13.80 -9.80
N CYS A 240 -12.72 14.38 -8.80
CA CYS A 240 -12.45 15.83 -8.76
C CYS A 240 -11.10 16.22 -9.40
N CYS A 241 -10.39 15.30 -10.07
CA CYS A 241 -9.04 15.56 -10.61
C CYS A 241 -9.00 16.65 -11.68
N ARG A 242 -10.11 16.91 -12.37
CA ARG A 242 -10.22 17.95 -13.40
C ARG A 242 -10.49 19.34 -12.81
N GLU A 243 -10.79 19.45 -11.52
CA GLU A 243 -11.08 20.74 -10.89
C GLU A 243 -9.80 21.51 -10.56
N LYS A 244 -9.64 22.66 -11.22
CA LYS A 244 -8.43 23.50 -11.08
C LYS A 244 -8.31 24.20 -9.73
N ARG A 245 -9.39 24.38 -8.97
CA ARG A 245 -9.39 25.04 -7.64
C ARG A 245 -9.60 24.04 -6.51
N ALA A 246 -8.60 23.88 -5.63
CA ALA A 246 -8.56 22.83 -4.59
C ALA A 246 -9.69 22.92 -3.55
N ARG A 247 -10.18 24.14 -3.28
CA ARG A 247 -11.13 24.43 -2.18
C ARG A 247 -12.55 24.75 -2.65
N ARG A 248 -12.92 24.43 -3.90
CA ARG A 248 -14.33 24.32 -4.33
C ARG A 248 -14.85 22.88 -4.22
N MET A 249 -13.97 21.92 -3.90
CA MET A 249 -14.35 20.54 -3.66
C MET A 249 -15.11 20.43 -2.36
N GLN A 250 -16.19 19.65 -2.37
CA GLN A 250 -16.71 19.09 -1.13
C GLN A 250 -15.64 18.16 -0.56
N PRO A 251 -15.31 18.26 0.74
CA PRO A 251 -14.39 17.31 1.33
C PRO A 251 -15.02 15.93 1.34
N VAL A 252 -14.15 14.93 1.31
CA VAL A 252 -14.50 13.53 1.39
C VAL A 252 -14.35 13.08 2.82
N ASP A 253 -15.33 12.33 3.31
CA ASP A 253 -15.27 11.72 4.62
C ASP A 253 -14.35 10.49 4.53
N VAL A 254 -13.34 10.45 5.39
CA VAL A 254 -12.40 9.35 5.53
C VAL A 254 -12.57 8.74 6.91
N CYS A 255 -12.80 7.43 6.95
CA CYS A 255 -12.91 6.66 8.18
C CYS A 255 -11.74 5.68 8.24
N VAL A 256 -11.02 5.69 9.35
CA VAL A 256 -9.98 4.69 9.68
C VAL A 256 -10.54 3.79 10.76
N TYR A 257 -10.92 2.58 10.37
CA TYR A 257 -11.34 1.53 11.29
C TYR A 257 -10.11 0.79 11.78
N ILE A 258 -10.05 0.59 13.10
CA ILE A 258 -8.96 -0.10 13.80
C ILE A 258 -9.53 -1.38 14.37
N PHE A 259 -8.95 -2.51 13.98
CA PHE A 259 -9.35 -3.84 14.44
C PHE A 259 -8.24 -4.48 15.25
N ASN A 260 -8.62 -5.32 16.20
CA ASN A 260 -7.71 -6.26 16.82
C ASN A 260 -7.31 -7.34 15.79
N ALA A 261 -6.01 -7.53 15.58
CA ALA A 261 -5.51 -8.43 14.55
C ALA A 261 -5.67 -9.93 14.84
N ASP A 262 -6.00 -10.31 16.08
CA ASP A 262 -6.20 -11.71 16.48
C ASP A 262 -7.69 -12.06 16.54
N THR A 263 -8.54 -11.10 16.96
CA THR A 263 -9.98 -11.33 17.11
C THR A 263 -10.81 -10.76 15.96
N THR A 264 -10.23 -9.93 15.09
CA THR A 264 -10.93 -9.15 14.05
C THR A 264 -11.97 -8.16 14.59
N GLN A 265 -12.07 -7.99 15.91
CA GLN A 265 -13.04 -7.09 16.52
C GLN A 265 -12.67 -5.62 16.26
N THR A 266 -13.67 -4.82 15.93
CA THR A 266 -13.54 -3.37 15.79
C THR A 266 -13.25 -2.74 17.15
N LEU A 267 -12.10 -2.08 17.27
CA LEU A 267 -11.67 -1.39 18.49
C LEU A 267 -12.09 0.08 18.48
N HIS A 268 -11.82 0.76 17.35
CA HIS A 268 -12.08 2.18 17.20
C HIS A 268 -12.37 2.52 15.74
N CYS A 269 -13.08 3.63 15.52
CA CYS A 269 -13.22 4.29 14.23
C CYS A 269 -12.82 5.75 14.40
N ILE A 270 -11.91 6.22 13.55
CA ILE A 270 -11.47 7.62 13.52
C ILE A 270 -11.96 8.24 12.22
N GLN A 271 -12.69 9.34 12.33
CA GLN A 271 -13.29 10.03 11.20
C GLN A 271 -12.65 11.39 11.01
N TYR A 272 -12.41 11.74 9.75
CA TYR A 272 -11.90 13.05 9.38
C TYR A 272 -12.20 13.39 7.93
N ASN A 273 -12.08 14.68 7.62
CA ASN A 273 -12.40 15.22 6.31
C ASN A 273 -11.13 15.58 5.55
N ARG A 274 -11.10 15.28 4.24
CA ARG A 274 -9.99 15.63 3.35
C ARG A 274 -10.46 16.22 2.04
N PHE A 275 -9.74 17.22 1.55
CA PHE A 275 -9.92 17.76 0.19
C PHE A 275 -9.07 16.99 -0.82
N ILE A 276 -9.43 15.72 -1.04
CA ILE A 276 -8.73 14.81 -1.94
C ILE A 276 -9.72 14.16 -2.91
N CYS A 277 -9.24 13.65 -4.04
CA CYS A 277 -10.08 12.82 -4.90
C CYS A 277 -10.23 11.41 -4.28
N ALA A 278 -11.45 10.97 -3.99
CA ALA A 278 -11.70 9.62 -3.43
C ALA A 278 -11.17 8.49 -4.36
N ILE A 279 -11.24 8.73 -5.67
CA ILE A 279 -10.89 7.73 -6.70
C ILE A 279 -9.39 7.72 -6.94
N HIS A 280 -8.80 8.87 -7.30
CA HIS A 280 -7.40 8.97 -7.72
C HIS A 280 -6.50 9.67 -6.69
N SER A 281 -6.77 9.60 -5.38
CA SER A 281 -5.83 10.11 -4.39
C SER A 281 -4.66 9.15 -4.20
N CYS A 282 -3.42 9.67 -4.17
CA CYS A 282 -2.26 8.88 -3.75
C CYS A 282 -2.47 8.44 -2.28
N PRO A 283 -2.06 7.20 -1.92
CA PRO A 283 -2.11 6.72 -0.54
C PRO A 283 -1.47 7.67 0.48
N VAL A 284 -0.39 8.38 0.12
CA VAL A 284 0.25 9.40 0.98
C VAL A 284 -0.73 10.49 1.46
N ASN A 285 -1.80 10.73 0.71
CA ASN A 285 -2.80 11.73 1.07
C ASN A 285 -3.83 11.22 2.09
N TYR A 286 -4.06 9.92 2.24
CA TYR A 286 -5.11 9.39 3.14
C TYR A 286 -4.60 8.33 4.13
N LEU A 287 -3.41 7.77 3.92
CA LEU A 287 -2.81 6.82 4.84
C LEU A 287 -2.31 7.56 6.09
N PRO A 288 -2.59 7.04 7.29
CA PRO A 288 -1.99 7.54 8.50
C PRO A 288 -0.48 7.26 8.53
N ILE A 289 0.25 8.08 9.28
CA ILE A 289 1.68 7.87 9.58
C ILE A 289 1.81 7.33 11.00
N PHE A 290 2.69 6.36 11.20
CA PHE A 290 2.89 5.71 12.50
C PHE A 290 4.24 6.10 13.12
N SER A 291 4.27 6.24 14.44
CA SER A 291 5.53 6.32 15.18
C SER A 291 6.35 5.04 15.00
N ASN A 292 7.69 5.13 15.03
CA ASN A 292 8.57 3.95 14.91
C ASN A 292 8.26 2.86 15.95
N CYS A 293 7.83 3.24 17.16
CA CYS A 293 7.45 2.30 18.21
C CYS A 293 6.03 1.74 18.09
N GLY A 294 5.27 2.09 17.04
CA GLY A 294 3.89 1.64 16.82
C GLY A 294 2.84 2.17 17.80
N SER A 295 3.22 2.97 18.81
CA SER A 295 2.30 3.42 19.87
C SER A 295 1.42 4.61 19.50
N ARG A 296 1.75 5.31 18.40
CA ARG A 296 1.03 6.51 17.96
C ARG A 296 0.79 6.50 16.47
N MET A 297 -0.33 7.10 16.09
CA MET A 297 -0.75 7.34 14.72
C MET A 297 -0.98 8.83 14.54
N ALA A 298 -0.55 9.40 13.42
CA ALA A 298 -0.77 10.78 13.05
C ALA A 298 -1.58 10.84 11.75
N ILE A 299 -2.60 11.71 11.74
CA ILE A 299 -3.39 12.03 10.56
C ILE A 299 -3.40 13.53 10.35
N VAL A 300 -3.41 13.93 9.08
CA VAL A 300 -3.59 15.32 8.68
C VAL A 300 -5.08 15.55 8.48
N LEU A 301 -5.60 16.59 9.13
CA LEU A 301 -6.97 17.04 9.05
C LEU A 301 -7.01 18.34 8.24
N ASN A 302 -8.01 18.46 7.37
CA ASN A 302 -8.34 19.74 6.77
C ASN A 302 -9.60 20.27 7.44
N ASP A 303 -9.47 21.39 8.14
CA ASP A 303 -10.63 22.10 8.67
C ASP A 303 -11.22 23.00 7.57
N LYS A 304 -12.55 23.01 7.46
CA LYS A 304 -13.28 23.83 6.48
C LYS A 304 -13.17 25.32 6.79
N GLU A 305 -13.03 25.66 8.07
CA GLU A 305 -13.11 27.05 8.55
C GLU A 305 -11.75 27.75 8.59
N THR A 306 -10.66 26.97 8.65
CA THR A 306 -9.30 27.50 8.76
C THR A 306 -8.47 27.23 7.51
N GLN A 307 -7.51 28.13 7.21
CA GLN A 307 -6.61 27.94 6.07
C GLN A 307 -5.46 26.95 6.35
N TYR A 308 -5.39 26.46 7.60
CA TYR A 308 -4.30 25.64 8.13
C TYR A 308 -4.71 24.18 8.18
N ASP A 309 -3.74 23.31 7.89
CA ASP A 309 -3.89 21.88 8.12
C ASP A 309 -3.55 21.57 9.58
N HIS A 310 -4.36 20.76 10.23
CA HIS A 310 -4.14 20.33 11.61
C HIS A 310 -3.54 18.92 11.61
N LEU A 311 -2.59 18.67 12.50
CA LEU A 311 -2.06 17.32 12.73
C LEU A 311 -2.66 16.78 14.01
N GLN A 312 -3.42 15.70 13.93
CA GLN A 312 -3.94 15.02 15.11
C GLN A 312 -3.16 13.73 15.37
N ILE A 313 -2.69 13.58 16.60
CA ILE A 313 -1.91 12.43 17.06
C ILE A 313 -2.80 11.59 17.97
N TYR A 314 -3.01 10.34 17.59
CA TYR A 314 -3.77 9.35 18.32
C TYR A 314 -2.82 8.40 19.03
N LYS A 315 -3.14 8.07 20.28
CA LYS A 315 -2.52 6.96 20.99
C LYS A 315 -3.21 5.67 20.56
N LEU A 316 -2.44 4.73 20.03
CA LEU A 316 -2.99 3.46 19.56
C LEU A 316 -3.20 2.47 20.72
N PRO A 317 -4.19 1.57 20.62
CA PRO A 317 -4.30 0.43 21.52
C PRO A 317 -3.03 -0.40 21.48
N THR A 318 -2.58 -0.86 22.64
CA THR A 318 -1.41 -1.76 22.76
C THR A 318 -1.87 -3.13 23.20
N ALA A 319 -1.22 -4.20 22.73
CA ALA A 319 -1.50 -5.59 23.14
C ALA A 319 -1.42 -5.87 24.66
N GLY A 320 -0.97 -4.91 25.46
CA GLY A 320 -1.04 -4.96 26.92
C GLY A 320 0.02 -5.83 27.60
N SER A 321 0.67 -6.74 26.86
CA SER A 321 1.72 -7.63 27.37
C SER A 321 2.97 -6.87 27.85
N LEU A 322 3.69 -7.43 28.82
CA LEU A 322 4.95 -6.89 29.30
C LEU A 322 5.96 -6.74 28.16
N GLN A 323 6.05 -7.76 27.30
CA GLN A 323 6.92 -7.77 26.13
C GLN A 323 6.67 -6.57 25.20
N ASN A 324 5.40 -6.30 24.88
CA ASN A 324 5.04 -5.15 24.03
C ASN A 324 5.34 -3.82 24.72
N ARG A 325 5.04 -3.69 26.01
CA ARG A 325 5.37 -2.49 26.80
C ARG A 325 6.87 -2.21 26.80
N CYS A 326 7.68 -3.25 27.02
CA CYS A 326 9.14 -3.13 26.99
C CYS A 326 9.64 -2.69 25.61
N ARG A 327 9.17 -3.31 24.52
CA ARG A 327 9.52 -2.89 23.16
C ARG A 327 9.17 -1.44 22.89
N ILE A 328 7.96 -1.00 23.24
CA ILE A 328 7.54 0.39 23.05
C ILE A 328 8.51 1.33 23.78
N ARG A 329 8.89 1.03 25.03
CA ARG A 329 9.84 1.85 25.79
C ARG A 329 11.23 1.88 25.18
N ILE A 330 11.75 0.74 24.73
CA ILE A 330 13.05 0.64 24.08
C ILE A 330 13.05 1.46 22.77
N LEU A 331 12.04 1.29 21.92
CA LEU A 331 11.94 2.00 20.64
C LEU A 331 11.63 3.50 20.77
N GLN A 332 11.06 3.94 21.90
CA GLN A 332 10.93 5.36 22.23
C GLN A 332 12.29 5.99 22.55
N GLN A 333 13.17 5.23 23.21
CA GLN A 333 14.52 5.68 23.58
C GLN A 333 15.50 5.62 22.39
N PHE A 334 15.46 4.54 21.61
CA PHE A 334 16.36 4.27 20.49
C PHE A 334 15.62 4.43 19.17
N GLN A 335 15.60 5.67 18.66
CA GLN A 335 14.76 6.03 17.51
C GLN A 335 15.30 5.54 16.15
N TYR A 336 16.60 5.24 16.07
CA TYR A 336 17.27 4.84 14.83
C TYR A 336 17.41 3.31 14.73
N PRO A 337 16.93 2.68 13.65
CA PRO A 337 17.00 1.23 13.46
C PRO A 337 18.41 0.64 13.57
N ASP A 338 19.42 1.35 13.07
CA ASP A 338 20.82 0.91 13.09
C ASP A 338 21.38 0.76 14.51
N ILE A 339 20.84 1.54 15.46
CA ILE A 339 21.25 1.47 16.86
C ILE A 339 20.71 0.18 17.49
N ILE A 340 19.51 -0.26 17.11
CA ILE A 340 18.87 -1.47 17.67
C ILE A 340 19.73 -2.71 17.41
N GLN A 341 20.35 -2.81 16.23
CA GLN A 341 21.24 -3.92 15.88
C GLN A 341 22.53 -3.96 16.72
N ARG A 342 22.95 -2.81 17.26
CA ARG A 342 24.19 -2.66 18.03
C ARG A 342 23.98 -2.80 19.54
N LEU A 343 22.73 -2.96 19.99
CA LEU A 343 22.45 -3.16 21.40
C LEU A 343 22.97 -4.54 21.85
N PRO A 344 23.55 -4.67 23.05
CA PRO A 344 24.04 -5.94 23.59
C PRO A 344 22.87 -6.81 24.07
N LEU A 345 21.96 -7.13 23.16
CA LEU A 345 20.72 -7.85 23.42
C LEU A 345 20.72 -9.19 22.67
N PRO A 346 20.03 -10.22 23.19
CA PRO A 346 19.87 -11.47 22.46
C PRO A 346 19.24 -11.24 21.08
N THR A 347 19.67 -12.00 20.07
CA THR A 347 19.22 -11.85 18.67
C THR A 347 17.70 -11.84 18.55
N ARG A 348 17.00 -12.77 19.23
CA ARG A 348 15.53 -12.82 19.22
C ARG A 348 14.88 -11.53 19.71
N LEU A 349 15.48 -10.86 20.69
CA LEU A 349 14.98 -9.58 21.19
C LEU A 349 15.22 -8.47 20.16
N ILE A 350 16.39 -8.44 19.51
CA ILE A 350 16.69 -7.50 18.41
C ILE A 350 15.67 -7.66 17.28
N GLN A 351 15.41 -8.90 16.85
CA GLN A 351 14.43 -9.23 15.82
C GLN A 351 13.03 -8.75 16.21
N TYR A 352 12.60 -9.00 17.45
CA TYR A 352 11.33 -8.52 17.98
C TYR A 352 11.23 -6.98 18.02
N LEU A 353 12.31 -6.28 18.38
CA LEU A 353 12.37 -4.82 18.35
C LEU A 353 12.29 -4.26 16.92
N GLN A 354 12.79 -5.01 15.93
CA GLN A 354 12.77 -4.66 14.52
C GLN A 354 11.47 -5.02 13.80
N PHE A 355 10.47 -5.55 14.52
CA PHE A 355 9.23 -6.05 13.93
C PHE A 355 9.45 -7.16 12.91
N GLN A 356 10.51 -7.97 13.08
CA GLN A 356 10.66 -9.18 12.28
C GLN A 356 9.57 -10.19 12.66
N PRO A 357 9.17 -11.06 11.72
CA PRO A 357 8.12 -12.04 11.97
C PRO A 357 8.39 -12.90 13.22
N GLU A 358 7.36 -13.09 14.02
CA GLU A 358 7.42 -13.88 15.26
C GLU A 358 7.20 -15.37 15.00
N PHE A 359 6.41 -15.70 13.98
CA PHE A 359 6.01 -17.04 13.58
C PHE A 359 6.58 -17.30 12.17
N ALA A 360 7.83 -17.76 12.11
CA ALA A 360 8.55 -18.12 10.88
C ALA A 360 8.93 -19.60 10.87
#